data_AF-A0A945FTT5-F1
#
_entry.id   AF-A0A945FTT5-F1
#
_cell.length_a   1.000
_cell.length_b   1.000
_cell.length_c   1.000
_cell.angle_alpha   90.00
_cell.angle_beta   90.00
_cell.angle_gamma   90.00
#
_symmetry.space_group_name_H-M   'P 1'
#
loop_
_entity.id
_entity.type
_entity.pdbx_description
1 polymer ?
#
loop_
_entity_poly.entity_id
_entity_poly.type
_entity_poly.pdbx_seq_one_letter_code
_entity_poly.pdbx_strand_id
1 'polypeptide(L)' 'MSEDFVSLVGTLEKILYTNPENGFLIGTFLTENSIRPITVKGIVFNTHEHETLRLKGSWENHKVYGRQFSIREFMPVEP' A
#
# COMPACT_ATOMS: atom_id res chain seq x y z
N MET A 1 9.62 0.85 -22.39
CA MET A 1 9.63 -0.32 -21.51
C MET A 1 8.41 -0.22 -20.64
N SER A 2 7.51 -1.19 -20.69
CA SER A 2 6.28 -1.14 -19.91
C SER A 2 6.63 -1.49 -18.47
N GLU A 3 6.54 -0.51 -17.56
CA GLU A 3 6.51 -0.83 -16.13
C GLU A 3 5.14 -1.48 -15.84
N ASP A 4 5.15 -2.79 -15.60
CA ASP A 4 3.94 -3.54 -15.23
C ASP A 4 3.54 -3.15 -13.80
N PHE A 5 2.69 -2.13 -13.70
CA PHE A 5 2.08 -1.74 -12.44
C PHE A 5 0.90 -2.67 -12.13
N VAL A 6 0.95 -3.30 -10.97
CA VAL A 6 -0.14 -4.10 -10.41
C VAL A 6 -1.10 -3.17 -9.67
N SER A 7 -2.39 -3.44 -9.78
CA SER A 7 -3.43 -2.76 -9.00
C SER A 7 -3.98 -3.71 -7.94
N LEU A 8 -4.09 -3.22 -6.71
CA LEU A 8 -4.59 -3.95 -5.54
C LEU A 8 -5.73 -3.15 -4.94
N VAL A 9 -6.79 -3.82 -4.52
CA VAL A 9 -7.89 -3.22 -3.74
C VAL A 9 -7.99 -3.98 -2.44
N GLY A 10 -8.25 -3.24 -1.36
CA GLY A 10 -8.22 -3.77 -0.01
C GLY A 10 -8.23 -2.70 1.05
N THR A 11 -8.05 -3.12 2.28
CA THR A 11 -8.15 -2.27 3.46
C THR A 11 -6.78 -2.00 4.06
N LEU A 12 -6.50 -0.74 4.39
CA LEU A 12 -5.31 -0.36 5.13
C LEU A 12 -5.49 -0.73 6.61
N GLU A 13 -5.08 -1.93 7.00
CA GLU A 13 -5.25 -2.45 8.36
C GLU A 13 -4.55 -1.59 9.42
N LYS A 14 -3.28 -1.24 9.18
CA LYS A 14 -2.45 -0.57 10.18
C LYS A 14 -1.35 0.26 9.55
N ILE A 15 -1.13 1.46 10.07
CA ILE A 15 0.00 2.30 9.68
C ILE A 15 1.17 2.01 10.63
N LEU A 16 2.26 1.44 10.11
CA LEU A 16 3.45 1.11 10.89
C LEU A 16 4.36 2.33 11.06
N TYR A 17 4.45 3.15 10.03
CA TYR A 17 5.24 4.37 10.01
C TYR A 17 4.63 5.36 9.03
N THR A 18 4.66 6.63 9.37
CA THR A 18 4.33 7.71 8.44
C THR A 18 5.27 8.87 8.67
N ASN A 19 5.71 9.50 7.59
CA ASN A 19 6.47 10.72 7.61
C ASN A 19 5.58 11.87 7.10
N PRO A 20 5.09 12.76 7.97
CA PRO A 20 4.21 13.85 7.59
C PRO A 20 4.89 14.91 6.71
N GLU A 21 6.23 14.99 6.69
CA GLU A 21 6.96 15.98 5.90
C GLU A 21 6.88 15.72 4.39
N ASN A 22 6.86 14.45 3.98
CA ASN A 22 6.84 14.04 2.58
C ASN A 22 5.65 13.14 2.21
N GLY A 23 4.80 12.80 3.18
CA GLY A 23 3.67 11.88 3.01
C GLY A 23 4.05 10.42 2.87
N PHE A 24 5.28 10.04 3.20
CA PHE A 24 5.73 8.66 3.07
C PHE A 24 5.14 7.79 4.16
N LEU A 25 4.42 6.76 3.78
CA LEU A 25 3.74 5.83 4.67
C LEU A 25 4.24 4.40 4.43
N ILE A 26 4.40 3.66 5.51
CA ILE A 26 4.55 2.21 5.53
C ILE A 26 3.41 1.66 6.37
N GLY A 27 2.64 0.75 5.78
CA GLY A 27 1.51 0.14 6.45
C GLY A 27 1.34 -1.32 6.07
N THR A 28 0.40 -1.97 6.74
CA THR A 28 -0.08 -3.29 6.40
C THR A 28 -1.42 -3.15 5.69
N PHE A 29 -1.56 -3.80 4.55
CA PHE A 29 -2.72 -3.69 3.67
C PHE A 29 -3.30 -5.08 3.43
N LEU A 30 -4.57 -5.27 3.73
CA LEU A 30 -5.29 -6.50 3.50
C LEU A 30 -6.04 -6.42 2.17
N THR A 31 -5.52 -7.08 1.14
CA THR A 31 -6.17 -7.13 -0.16
C THR A 31 -7.45 -7.96 -0.09
N GLU A 32 -8.52 -7.58 -0.81
CA GLU A 32 -9.79 -8.34 -0.82
C GLU A 32 -9.62 -9.80 -1.29
N ASN A 33 -8.63 -10.06 -2.13
CA ASN A 33 -8.33 -11.40 -2.67
C ASN A 33 -7.37 -12.23 -1.79
N SER A 34 -6.99 -11.76 -0.60
CA SER A 34 -6.07 -12.48 0.27
C SER A 34 -6.41 -12.34 1.75
N ILE A 35 -6.15 -13.41 2.50
CA ILE A 35 -6.36 -13.44 3.96
C ILE A 35 -5.13 -12.89 4.70
N ARG A 36 -3.97 -12.84 4.04
CA ARG A 36 -2.74 -12.35 4.66
C ARG A 36 -2.52 -10.88 4.28
N PRO A 37 -2.35 -9.99 5.27
CA PRO A 37 -2.03 -8.61 4.98
C PRO A 37 -0.59 -8.52 4.46
N ILE A 38 -0.37 -7.59 3.55
CA ILE A 38 0.91 -7.36 2.87
C ILE A 38 1.51 -6.04 3.34
N THR A 39 2.83 -5.90 3.31
CA THR A 39 3.47 -4.63 3.62
C THR A 39 3.47 -3.73 2.40
N VAL A 40 2.95 -2.52 2.56
CA VAL A 40 2.91 -1.50 1.51
C VAL A 40 3.75 -0.30 1.94
N LYS A 41 4.42 0.33 0.99
CA LYS A 41 5.20 1.55 1.22
C LYS A 41 5.02 2.53 0.06
N GLY A 42 4.94 3.81 0.34
CA GLY A 42 4.89 4.84 -0.69
C GLY A 42 4.35 6.15 -0.17
N ILE A 43 4.12 7.11 -1.06
CA ILE A 43 3.60 8.42 -0.68
C ILE A 43 2.07 8.35 -0.70
N VAL A 44 1.45 8.45 0.48
CA VAL A 44 0.00 8.39 0.66
C VAL A 44 -0.40 9.48 1.64
N PHE A 45 -1.25 10.39 1.19
CA PHE A 45 -1.77 11.50 2.00
C PHE A 45 -3.24 11.26 2.34
N ASN A 46 -3.71 11.85 3.45
CA ASN A 46 -5.12 11.84 3.85
C ASN A 46 -5.73 10.43 3.95
N THR A 47 -4.95 9.43 4.39
CA THR A 47 -5.46 8.07 4.62
C THR A 47 -5.51 7.73 6.09
N HIS A 48 -6.41 6.82 6.45
CA HIS A 48 -6.63 6.35 7.81
C HIS A 48 -6.58 4.83 7.90
N GLU A 49 -6.27 4.32 9.08
CA GLU A 49 -6.39 2.90 9.39
C GLU A 49 -7.86 2.46 9.22
N HIS A 50 -8.06 1.25 8.70
CA HIS A 50 -9.34 0.64 8.34
C HIS A 50 -10.04 1.27 7.12
N GLU A 51 -9.34 2.09 6.34
CA GLU A 51 -9.86 2.65 5.09
C GLU A 51 -9.65 1.71 3.91
N THR A 52 -10.64 1.63 3.00
CA THR A 52 -10.52 0.85 1.77
C THR A 52 -9.88 1.70 0.68
N LEU A 53 -8.77 1.23 0.13
CA LEU A 53 -8.01 1.94 -0.89
C LEU A 53 -7.79 1.04 -2.10
N ARG A 54 -7.70 1.66 -3.27
CA ARG A 54 -7.10 1.06 -4.46
C ARG A 54 -5.68 1.58 -4.58
N LEU A 55 -4.72 0.67 -4.50
CA LEU A 55 -3.29 0.95 -4.65
C LEU A 55 -2.81 0.46 -6.01
N LYS A 56 -2.01 1.26 -6.70
CA LYS A 56 -1.36 0.89 -7.95
C LYS A 56 0.14 1.12 -7.83
N GLY A 57 0.92 0.14 -8.27
CA GLY A 57 2.32 0.10 -7.90
C GLY A 57 3.02 -1.17 -8.36
N SER A 58 4.21 -1.42 -7.81
CA SER A 58 5.02 -2.58 -8.16
C SER A 58 5.45 -3.35 -6.93
N TRP A 59 5.62 -4.66 -7.10
CA TRP A 59 6.13 -5.52 -6.03
C TRP A 59 7.65 -5.46 -5.99
N GLU A 60 8.18 -5.10 -4.83
CA GLU A 60 9.61 -5.12 -4.53
C GLU A 60 9.91 -6.23 -3.53
N ASN A 61 10.99 -6.99 -3.74
CA ASN A 61 11.39 -8.03 -2.81
C ASN A 61 12.63 -7.59 -2.03
N HIS A 62 12.48 -7.36 -0.73
CA HIS A 62 13.58 -7.05 0.16
C HIS A 62 14.19 -8.34 0.70
N LYS A 63 15.53 -8.46 0.65
CA LYS A 63 16.24 -9.69 1.06
C LYS A 63 16.00 -10.08 2.53
N VAL A 64 15.68 -9.11 3.39
CA VAL A 64 15.53 -9.29 4.85
C VAL A 64 14.07 -9.33 5.30
N TYR A 65 13.20 -8.51 4.69
CA TYR A 65 11.81 -8.31 5.15
C TYR A 65 10.77 -8.95 4.22
N GLY A 66 11.21 -9.53 3.10
CA GLY A 66 10.35 -10.18 2.12
C GLY A 66 9.69 -9.19 1.16
N ARG A 67 8.52 -9.58 0.67
CA ARG A 67 7.81 -8.89 -0.42
C ARG A 67 7.05 -7.67 0.11
N GLN A 68 7.34 -6.50 -0.46
CA GLN A 68 6.70 -5.22 -0.16
C GLN A 68 6.10 -4.63 -1.43
N PHE A 69 4.99 -3.91 -1.31
CA PHE A 69 4.37 -3.22 -2.44
C PHE A 69 4.76 -1.75 -2.45
N SER A 70 5.40 -1.29 -3.51
CA SER A 70 5.71 0.12 -3.74
C SER A 70 4.51 0.82 -4.38
N ILE A 71 3.82 1.63 -3.59
CA ILE A 71 2.68 2.43 -4.05
C ILE A 71 3.21 3.56 -4.93
N ARG A 72 2.67 3.64 -6.14
CA ARG A 72 2.89 4.73 -7.10
C ARG A 72 1.70 5.67 -7.16
N GLU A 73 0.50 5.11 -7.05
CA GLU A 73 -0.76 5.82 -7.10
C GLU A 73 -1.73 5.16 -6.10
N PHE A 74 -2.54 5.97 -5.43
CA PHE A 74 -3.55 5.51 -4.50
C PHE A 74 -4.87 6.25 -4.77
N MET A 75 -5.99 5.56 -4.57
CA MET A 75 -7.32 6.13 -4.67
C MET A 75 -8.16 5.61 -3.50
N PRO A 76 -8.77 6.47 -2.68
CA PRO A 76 -9.76 6.02 -1.71
C PRO A 76 -10.96 5.44 -2.44
N VAL A 77 -11.46 4.31 -1.94
CA VAL A 77 -12.70 3.71 -2.42
C VAL A 77 -13.76 4.08 -1.39
N GLU A 78 -14.44 5.20 -1.65
CA GLU A 78 -15.65 5.53 -0.89
C GLU A 78 -16.76 4.53 -1.28
N PRO A 79 -17.54 4.03 -0.30
CA PRO A 79 -18.67 3.13 -0.55
C PRO A 79 -19.82 3.80 -1.30
#